data_AF-A0A3D1JAS8-F1
#
_entry.id   AF-A0A3D1JAS8-F1
#
_cell.length_a   1.000
_cell.length_b   1.000
_cell.length_c   1.000
_cell.angle_alpha   90.00
_cell.angle_beta   90.00
_cell.angle_gamma   90.00
#
_symmetry.space_group_name_H-M   'P 1'
#
loop_
_entity.id
_entity.type
_entity.pdbx_description
1 polymer ?
#
loop_
_entity_poly.entity_id
_entity_poly.type
_entity_poly.pdbx_seq_one_letter_code
_entity_poly.pdbx_strand_id
1 'polypeptide(L)'
;HLNDYQNIQRLYPAYTKTFEAAWTIFVTQHPEFDTHYAKQTNLLLCAYLFPIQHVLPEIHLYNHSYVPMTMKHYIEERVKGHFFDRCKIRFMEHIEEADLIIGTHKVEATQAVHQQKVIIEASLSACDLARIEQAIEGLIYAKVD
;
A
#
# COMPACT_ATOMS: atom_id res chain seq x y z
N HIS A 1 -6.73 -12.87 20.20
CA HIS A 1 -6.79 -13.89 19.14
C HIS A 1 -7.85 -13.62 18.08
N LEU A 2 -9.17 -13.65 18.40
CA LEU A 2 -10.22 -13.42 17.38
C LEU A 2 -10.17 -12.00 16.79
N ASN A 3 -9.88 -11.02 17.64
CA ASN A 3 -9.72 -9.61 17.25
C ASN A 3 -8.48 -9.42 16.36
N ASP A 4 -7.39 -10.15 16.61
CA ASP A 4 -6.15 -10.05 15.83
C ASP A 4 -6.33 -10.63 14.42
N TYR A 5 -7.05 -11.74 14.29
CA TYR A 5 -7.42 -12.31 13.01
C TYR A 5 -8.23 -11.32 12.15
N GLN A 6 -9.29 -10.75 12.72
CA GLN A 6 -10.13 -9.76 12.02
C GLN A 6 -9.33 -8.48 11.67
N ASN A 7 -8.45 -8.04 12.56
CA ASN A 7 -7.60 -6.88 12.31
C ASN A 7 -6.62 -7.14 11.17
N ILE A 8 -6.01 -8.32 11.07
CA ILE A 8 -5.12 -8.66 9.96
C ILE A 8 -5.91 -8.65 8.64
N GLN A 9 -7.09 -9.24 8.62
CA GLN A 9 -7.94 -9.26 7.43
C GLN A 9 -8.33 -7.85 6.95
N ARG A 10 -8.66 -6.96 7.90
CA ARG A 10 -9.08 -5.59 7.60
C ARG A 10 -7.91 -4.69 7.21
N LEU A 11 -6.79 -4.78 7.92
CA LEU A 11 -5.65 -3.87 7.75
C LEU A 11 -4.71 -4.32 6.61
N TYR A 12 -4.67 -5.63 6.34
CA TYR A 12 -3.74 -6.23 5.39
C TYR A 12 -4.46 -7.15 4.39
N PRO A 13 -5.33 -6.59 3.53
CA PRO A 13 -6.11 -7.38 2.57
C PRO A 13 -5.22 -8.15 1.59
N ALA A 14 -4.11 -7.57 1.14
CA ALA A 14 -3.14 -8.23 0.26
C ALA A 14 -2.57 -9.51 0.89
N TYR A 15 -2.12 -9.42 2.15
CA TYR A 15 -1.61 -10.56 2.91
C TYR A 15 -2.67 -11.65 3.08
N THR A 16 -3.89 -11.22 3.37
CA THR A 16 -5.04 -12.12 3.56
C THR A 16 -5.34 -12.87 2.27
N LYS A 17 -5.36 -12.20 1.11
CA LYS A 17 -5.55 -12.85 -0.19
C LYS A 17 -4.45 -13.88 -0.48
N THR A 18 -3.19 -13.55 -0.22
CA THR A 18 -2.07 -14.50 -0.37
C THR A 18 -2.23 -15.70 0.54
N PHE A 19 -2.58 -15.48 1.81
CA PHE A 19 -2.84 -16.56 2.76
C PHE A 19 -4.01 -17.44 2.32
N GLU A 20 -5.12 -16.86 1.85
CA GLU A 20 -6.29 -17.63 1.42
C GLU A 20 -6.00 -18.50 0.20
N ALA A 21 -5.22 -18.01 -0.76
CA ALA A 21 -4.75 -18.82 -1.88
C ALA A 21 -3.92 -20.02 -1.41
N ALA A 22 -2.97 -19.79 -0.49
CA ALA A 22 -2.14 -20.86 0.08
C ALA A 22 -2.97 -21.84 0.93
N TRP A 23 -3.88 -21.34 1.74
CA TRP A 23 -4.76 -22.14 2.59
C TRP A 23 -5.66 -23.05 1.76
N THR A 24 -6.24 -22.52 0.66
CA THR A 24 -7.09 -23.29 -0.26
C THR A 24 -6.32 -24.47 -0.84
N ILE A 25 -5.06 -24.27 -1.25
CA ILE A 25 -4.20 -25.35 -1.76
C ILE A 25 -3.93 -26.37 -0.65
N PHE A 26 -3.61 -25.90 0.57
CA PHE A 26 -3.30 -26.75 1.71
C PHE A 26 -4.47 -27.65 2.12
N VAL A 27 -5.69 -27.10 2.29
CA VAL A 27 -6.85 -27.90 2.70
C VAL A 27 -7.36 -28.83 1.59
N THR A 28 -7.06 -28.51 0.32
CA THR A 28 -7.32 -29.44 -0.78
C THR A 28 -6.48 -30.71 -0.64
N GLN A 29 -5.26 -30.60 -0.12
CA GLN A 29 -4.35 -31.73 0.12
C GLN A 29 -4.57 -32.39 1.49
N HIS A 30 -5.03 -31.61 2.48
CA HIS A 30 -5.25 -32.04 3.86
C HIS A 30 -6.61 -31.56 4.40
N PRO A 31 -7.74 -32.17 3.96
CA PRO A 31 -9.08 -31.72 4.30
C PRO A 31 -9.40 -31.78 5.81
N GLU A 32 -8.69 -32.62 6.56
CA GLU A 32 -8.83 -32.77 8.01
C GLU A 32 -8.53 -31.48 8.79
N PHE A 33 -7.80 -30.54 8.18
CA PHE A 33 -7.48 -29.25 8.77
C PHE A 33 -8.43 -28.12 8.35
N ASP A 34 -9.46 -28.37 7.52
CA ASP A 34 -10.42 -27.36 7.07
C ASP A 34 -11.43 -27.00 8.17
N THR A 35 -10.91 -26.42 9.24
CA THR A 35 -11.70 -25.88 10.34
C THR A 35 -11.40 -24.39 10.47
N HIS A 36 -12.40 -23.63 10.90
CA HIS A 36 -12.24 -22.20 11.15
C HIS A 36 -11.11 -21.93 12.15
N TYR A 37 -11.01 -22.73 13.22
CA TYR A 37 -9.96 -22.60 14.22
C TYR A 37 -8.55 -22.83 13.65
N ALA A 38 -8.38 -23.86 12.83
CA ALA A 38 -7.10 -24.14 12.19
C ALA A 38 -6.71 -23.03 11.20
N LYS A 39 -7.66 -22.54 10.39
CA LYS A 39 -7.44 -21.40 9.47
C LYS A 39 -6.98 -20.16 10.23
N GLN A 40 -7.68 -19.80 11.32
CA GLN A 40 -7.32 -18.63 12.13
C GLN A 40 -5.94 -18.75 12.78
N THR A 41 -5.65 -19.91 13.38
CA THR A 41 -4.37 -20.15 14.05
C THR A 41 -3.22 -20.11 13.06
N ASN A 42 -3.39 -20.71 11.88
CA ASN A 42 -2.38 -20.69 10.84
C ASN A 42 -2.18 -19.31 10.23
N LEU A 43 -3.22 -18.47 10.08
CA LEU A 43 -3.03 -17.08 9.65
C LEU A 43 -2.15 -16.32 10.65
N LEU A 44 -2.42 -16.45 11.94
CA LEU A 44 -1.62 -15.81 12.98
C LEU A 44 -0.18 -16.33 13.01
N LEU A 45 0.01 -17.64 12.84
CA LEU A 45 1.32 -18.27 12.75
C LEU A 45 2.09 -17.77 11.52
N CYS A 46 1.44 -17.72 10.36
CA CYS A 46 2.02 -17.15 9.15
C CYS A 46 2.41 -15.69 9.38
N ALA A 47 1.56 -14.87 10.01
CA ALA A 47 1.86 -13.46 10.25
C ALA A 47 3.07 -13.27 11.17
N TYR A 48 3.27 -14.21 12.11
CA TYR A 48 4.42 -14.25 12.99
C TYR A 48 5.70 -14.70 12.28
N LEU A 49 5.62 -15.76 11.47
CA LEU A 49 6.80 -16.35 10.78
C LEU A 49 7.20 -15.58 9.51
N PHE A 50 6.23 -14.99 8.83
CA PHE A 50 6.38 -14.22 7.60
C PHE A 50 5.80 -12.83 7.84
N PRO A 51 6.64 -11.87 8.28
CA PRO A 51 6.20 -10.52 8.58
C PRO A 51 5.44 -9.91 7.41
N ILE A 52 4.28 -9.33 7.71
CA ILE A 52 3.36 -8.72 6.72
C ILE A 52 4.07 -7.68 5.84
N GLN A 53 5.10 -7.01 6.38
CA GLN A 53 5.97 -6.07 5.66
C GLN A 53 6.55 -6.65 4.36
N HIS A 54 6.79 -7.96 4.28
CA HIS A 54 7.33 -8.59 3.07
C HIS A 54 6.35 -8.62 1.91
N VAL A 55 5.04 -8.69 2.18
CA VAL A 55 4.01 -8.77 1.15
C VAL A 55 3.34 -7.43 0.86
N LEU A 56 3.70 -6.37 1.60
CA LEU A 56 3.10 -5.07 1.39
C LEU A 56 3.30 -4.64 -0.06
N PRO A 57 2.23 -4.19 -0.74
CA PRO A 57 2.32 -3.75 -2.12
C PRO A 57 3.28 -2.57 -2.22
N GLU A 58 4.09 -2.57 -3.28
CA GLU A 58 4.94 -1.44 -3.61
C GLU A 58 4.17 -0.48 -4.52
N ILE A 59 4.08 0.78 -4.11
CA ILE A 59 3.44 1.85 -4.85
C ILE A 59 4.53 2.86 -5.25
N HIS A 60 4.65 3.10 -6.55
CA HIS A 60 5.62 4.00 -7.14
C HIS A 60 5.03 5.41 -7.22
N LEU A 61 5.67 6.38 -6.55
CA LEU A 61 5.23 7.78 -6.52
C LEU A 61 6.21 8.66 -7.29
N TYR A 62 5.70 9.68 -7.97
CA TYR A 62 6.52 10.77 -8.50
C TYR A 62 6.17 12.08 -7.80
N ASN A 63 7.20 12.77 -7.28
CA ASN A 63 7.03 14.07 -6.62
C ASN A 63 7.31 15.21 -7.61
N HIS A 64 6.24 15.77 -8.15
CA HIS A 64 6.22 16.89 -9.08
C HIS A 64 5.96 18.21 -8.32
N SER A 65 6.87 18.58 -7.42
CA SER A 65 6.78 19.84 -6.67
C SER A 65 7.84 20.84 -7.12
N TYR A 66 7.45 22.09 -7.37
CA TYR A 66 8.38 23.20 -7.61
C TYR A 66 8.83 23.81 -6.27
N VAL A 67 9.56 23.02 -5.49
CA VAL A 67 10.10 23.42 -4.19
C VAL A 67 11.59 23.10 -4.12
N PRO A 68 12.35 23.71 -3.19
CA PRO A 68 13.75 23.35 -2.97
C PRO A 68 13.90 21.85 -2.70
N MET A 69 15.03 21.27 -3.11
CA MET A 69 15.30 19.83 -2.99
C MET A 69 15.14 19.31 -1.55
N THR A 70 15.51 20.11 -0.54
CA THR A 70 15.33 19.77 0.87
C THR A 70 13.85 19.63 1.27
N MET A 71 12.99 20.53 0.77
CA MET A 71 11.55 20.46 0.99
C MET A 71 10.95 19.28 0.22
N LYS A 72 11.44 19.01 -0.98
CA LYS A 72 11.03 17.84 -1.77
C LYS A 72 11.26 16.55 -0.99
N HIS A 73 12.48 16.34 -0.49
CA HIS A 73 12.82 15.17 0.35
C HIS A 73 11.99 15.12 1.64
N TYR A 74 11.73 16.27 2.28
CA TYR A 74 10.88 16.32 3.46
C TYR A 74 9.46 15.81 3.18
N ILE A 75 8.85 16.21 2.07
CA ILE A 75 7.53 15.71 1.64
C ILE A 75 7.60 14.20 1.42
N GLU A 76 8.62 13.72 0.71
CA GLU A 76 8.78 12.30 0.41
C GLU A 76 8.90 11.45 1.67
N GLU A 77 9.76 11.84 2.62
CA GLU A 77 9.91 11.12 3.88
C GLU A 77 8.66 11.18 4.75
N ARG A 78 7.94 12.31 4.74
CA ARG A 78 6.69 12.43 5.47
C ARG A 78 5.60 11.53 4.89
N VAL A 79 5.52 11.40 3.56
CA VAL A 79 4.62 10.47 2.89
C VAL A 79 5.02 9.03 3.20
N LYS A 80 6.30 8.65 3.04
CA LYS A 80 6.78 7.30 3.39
C LYS A 80 6.44 6.94 4.83
N GLY A 81 6.72 7.84 5.77
CA GLY A 81 6.44 7.61 7.19
C GLY A 81 4.96 7.48 7.50
N HIS A 82 4.08 8.21 6.79
CA HIS A 82 2.64 8.13 6.99
C HIS A 82 2.05 6.78 6.51
N PHE A 83 2.65 6.15 5.50
CA PHE A 83 2.15 4.90 4.89
C PHE A 83 2.99 3.65 5.19
N PHE A 84 4.03 3.77 6.04
CA PHE A 84 5.04 2.74 6.29
C PHE A 84 4.48 1.36 6.64
N ASP A 85 3.38 1.32 7.39
CA ASP A 85 2.76 0.07 7.86
C ASP A 85 1.76 -0.51 6.85
N ARG A 86 1.35 0.24 5.82
CA ARG A 86 0.27 -0.13 4.89
C ARG A 86 0.75 -0.49 3.49
N CYS A 87 1.83 0.13 3.03
CA CYS A 87 2.42 -0.14 1.72
C CYS A 87 3.89 0.31 1.68
N LYS A 88 4.63 -0.18 0.68
CA LYS A 88 5.99 0.30 0.41
C LYS A 88 5.92 1.46 -0.56
N ILE A 89 6.20 2.66 -0.08
CA ILE A 89 6.29 3.85 -0.93
C ILE A 89 7.71 4.00 -1.47
N ARG A 90 7.83 4.06 -2.80
CA ARG A 90 9.10 4.36 -3.47
C ARG A 90 8.93 5.54 -4.40
N PHE A 91 9.76 6.55 -4.24
CA PHE A 91 9.75 7.71 -5.13
C PHE A 91 10.64 7.43 -6.35
N MET A 92 10.09 7.69 -7.53
CA MET A 92 10.74 7.49 -8.82
C MET A 92 11.34 8.80 -9.34
N GLU A 93 12.40 8.70 -10.13
CA GLU A 93 13.04 9.85 -10.78
C GLU A 93 12.28 10.30 -12.04
N HIS A 94 11.56 9.37 -12.67
CA HIS A 94 10.83 9.56 -13.90
C HIS A 94 9.32 9.41 -13.68
N ILE A 95 8.53 10.22 -14.40
CA ILE A 95 7.07 10.29 -14.21
C ILE A 95 6.35 9.08 -14.79
N GLU A 96 6.95 8.47 -15.81
CA GLU A 96 6.45 7.30 -16.54
C GLU A 96 6.47 6.03 -15.69
N GLU A 97 7.34 5.98 -14.69
CA GLU A 97 7.52 4.84 -13.79
C GLU A 97 6.59 4.88 -12.58
N ALA A 98 5.86 5.98 -12.38
CA ALA A 98 5.01 6.16 -11.21
C ALA A 98 3.59 5.64 -11.43
N ASP A 99 3.01 5.05 -10.38
CA ASP A 99 1.59 4.74 -10.27
C ASP A 99 0.78 6.01 -9.90
N LEU A 100 1.37 6.87 -9.07
CA LEU A 100 0.76 8.09 -8.52
C LEU A 100 1.70 9.29 -8.63
N ILE A 101 1.16 10.43 -9.07
CA ILE A 101 1.88 11.70 -9.06
C ILE A 101 1.33 12.59 -7.96
N ILE A 102 2.21 13.04 -7.07
CA ILE A 102 1.91 14.07 -6.08
C ILE A 102 2.69 15.34 -6.41
N GLY A 103 2.12 16.52 -6.18
CA GLY A 103 2.83 17.75 -6.51
C GLY A 103 2.12 19.03 -6.09
N THR A 104 2.88 20.11 -6.00
CA THR A 104 2.35 21.45 -5.68
C THR A 104 1.58 22.12 -6.82
N HIS A 105 1.63 21.53 -8.01
CA HIS A 105 1.06 22.11 -9.22
C HIS A 105 0.51 21.02 -10.15
N LYS A 106 -0.27 21.48 -11.14
CA LYS A 106 -0.84 20.58 -12.15
C LYS A 106 0.25 20.06 -13.07
N VAL A 107 0.26 18.75 -13.26
CA VAL A 107 1.02 18.09 -14.33
C VAL A 107 0.25 18.24 -15.63
N GLU A 108 0.92 18.58 -16.73
CA GLU A 108 0.29 18.64 -18.04
C GLU A 108 -0.26 17.27 -18.44
N ALA A 109 -1.42 17.24 -19.11
CA ALA A 109 -2.08 15.99 -19.50
C ALA A 109 -1.23 15.11 -20.43
N THR A 110 -0.33 15.73 -21.20
CA THR A 110 0.62 15.10 -22.10
C THR A 110 1.71 14.31 -21.37
N GLN A 111 2.06 14.69 -20.14
CA GLN A 111 3.15 14.09 -19.36
C GLN A 111 2.67 12.97 -18.43
N ALA A 112 1.36 12.88 -18.20
CA ALA A 112 0.78 11.91 -17.27
C ALA A 112 -0.58 11.44 -17.79
N VAL A 113 -0.53 10.41 -18.63
CA VAL A 113 -1.68 9.92 -19.41
C VAL A 113 -2.53 8.94 -18.59
N HIS A 114 -1.89 8.12 -17.74
CA HIS A 114 -2.55 7.01 -17.05
C HIS A 114 -2.47 7.09 -15.52
N GLN A 115 -1.60 7.94 -14.99
CA GLN A 115 -1.35 8.06 -13.56
C GLN A 115 -2.44 8.85 -12.85
N GLN A 116 -2.77 8.42 -11.63
CA GLN A 116 -3.55 9.25 -10.72
C GLN A 116 -2.73 10.47 -10.29
N LYS A 117 -3.40 11.57 -9.95
CA LYS A 117 -2.76 12.86 -9.66
C LYS A 117 -3.38 13.48 -8.42
N VAL A 118 -2.54 13.86 -7.46
CA VAL A 118 -2.98 14.58 -6.25
C VAL A 118 -2.19 15.87 -6.13
N ILE A 119 -2.91 17.00 -6.16
CA ILE A 119 -2.31 18.32 -5.92
C ILE A 119 -2.28 18.57 -4.42
N ILE A 120 -1.07 18.80 -3.89
CA ILE A 120 -0.81 19.02 -2.47
C ILE A 120 -0.30 20.44 -2.23
N GLU A 121 -0.33 20.87 -0.98
CA GLU A 121 0.36 22.10 -0.58
C GLU A 121 1.85 21.82 -0.30
N ALA A 122 2.69 22.85 -0.41
CA ALA A 122 4.12 22.73 -0.08
C ALA A 122 4.33 22.34 1.39
N SER A 123 3.46 22.86 2.28
CA SER A 123 3.31 22.39 3.65
C SER A 123 2.29 21.25 3.68
N LEU A 124 2.75 20.01 3.49
CA LEU A 124 1.92 18.82 3.43
C LEU A 124 0.93 18.75 4.62
N SER A 125 -0.33 19.08 4.35
CA SER A 125 -1.40 19.16 5.35
C SER A 125 -2.01 17.79 5.64
N ALA A 126 -2.81 17.69 6.70
CA ALA A 126 -3.58 16.47 6.97
C ALA A 126 -4.60 16.17 5.85
N CYS A 127 -5.16 17.20 5.22
CA CYS A 127 -6.06 17.06 4.08
C CYS A 127 -5.32 16.52 2.85
N ASP A 128 -4.08 16.95 2.63
CA ASP A 128 -3.24 16.40 1.57
C ASP A 128 -2.97 14.91 1.77
N LEU A 129 -2.60 14.53 3.00
CA LEU A 129 -2.35 13.13 3.36
C LEU A 129 -3.60 12.27 3.14
N ALA A 130 -4.78 12.73 3.55
CA ALA A 130 -6.03 11.99 3.33
C ALA A 130 -6.37 11.82 1.84
N ARG A 131 -6.05 12.81 0.99
CA ARG A 131 -6.24 12.70 -0.46
C ARG A 131 -5.25 11.74 -1.10
N ILE A 132 -3.99 11.75 -0.64
CA ILE A 132 -2.98 10.76 -1.06
C ILE A 132 -3.41 9.36 -0.63
N GLU A 133 -3.92 9.21 0.59
CA GLU A 133 -4.41 7.94 1.14
C GLU A 133 -5.52 7.34 0.28
N GLN A 134 -6.53 8.14 -0.07
CA GLN A 134 -7.62 7.68 -0.94
C GLN A 134 -7.11 7.19 -2.32
N ALA A 135 -6.11 7.87 -2.89
CA ALA A 135 -5.51 7.47 -4.16
C ALA A 135 -4.70 6.15 -4.01
N ILE A 136 -3.88 6.05 -2.96
CA ILE A 136 -3.09 4.85 -2.66
C ILE A 136 -3.98 3.64 -2.40
N GLU A 137 -5.08 3.79 -1.66
CA GLU A 137 -6.02 2.69 -1.40
C GLU A 137 -6.54 2.10 -2.72
N GLY A 138 -6.97 2.95 -3.66
CA GLY A 138 -7.40 2.51 -4.98
C GLY A 138 -6.32 1.72 -5.74
N LEU A 139 -5.05 2.11 -5.62
CA LEU A 139 -3.91 1.43 -6.23
C LEU A 139 -3.58 0.10 -5.54
N ILE A 140 -3.70 0.04 -4.21
CA ILE A 140 -3.52 -1.20 -3.46
C ILE A 140 -4.56 -2.23 -3.89
N TYR A 141 -5.83 -1.86 -3.99
CA TYR A 141 -6.88 -2.77 -4.46
C TYR A 141 -6.59 -3.26 -5.89
N ALA A 142 -6.23 -2.35 -6.80
CA ALA A 142 -5.94 -2.70 -8.20
C ALA A 142 -4.72 -3.63 -8.38
N LYS A 143 -3.72 -3.59 -7.48
CA LYS A 143 -2.55 -4.49 -7.53
C LYS A 143 -2.79 -5.83 -6.84
N VAL A 144 -3.82 -5.92 -6.00
CA VAL A 144 -4.18 -7.15 -5.30
C VAL A 144 -5.09 -8.02 -6.18
N ASP A 145 -5.91 -7.42 -7.04
CA ASP A 145 -6.77 -8.10 -8.03
C ASP A 145 -6.03 -8.69 -9.23
#